data_AF-B7FIT6-F1
#
_entry.id   AF-B7FIT6-F1
#
_cell.length_a   1.000
_cell.length_b   1.000
_cell.length_c   1.000
_cell.angle_alpha   90.00
_cell.angle_beta   90.00
_cell.angle_gamma   90.00
#
_symmetry.space_group_name_H-M   'P 1'
#
loop_
_entity.id
_entity.type
_entity.pdbx_description
1 polymer ?
#
loop_
_entity_poly.entity_id
_entity_poly.type
_entity_poly.pdbx_seq_one_letter_code
_entity_poly.pdbx_strand_id
1 'polypeptide(L)'
;MAAVTSSFSFSTLTQSSQRKLTTLSSTRFFGSDSDAVRFRFSISLRYVGVVRTSNFVSKLVVRCSSSVSDPPTVSETKLNFLKAYKRPIPSIYNSVLQELIVQQHLMRYKKSYRYDPVFALGFVTVYDQLMEGYPSDEDRDAIFQAYINALKEDPAQYRVDAQKLEEWARAQNATSLIEFSSREREVEGTLKDIAERAGGNGDFSYSRFFAVGFFDFLS
;
A
#
# COMPACT_ATOMS: atom_id res chain seq x y z
N MET A 1 54.29 -1.95 6.09
CA MET A 1 53.09 -2.18 5.26
C MET A 1 52.05 -1.15 5.68
N ALA A 2 51.62 -0.33 4.73
CA ALA A 2 50.96 0.96 4.93
C ALA A 2 49.47 0.85 5.30
N ALA A 3 49.01 1.73 6.19
CA ALA A 3 47.60 1.96 6.50
C ALA A 3 47.05 3.06 5.56
N VAL A 4 46.01 2.74 4.79
CA VAL A 4 45.32 3.69 3.92
C VAL A 4 44.04 4.11 4.62
N THR A 5 44.03 5.35 5.15
CA THR A 5 42.84 6.01 5.69
C THR A 5 42.26 6.92 4.60
N SER A 6 41.10 6.57 4.05
CA SER A 6 40.36 7.42 3.11
C SER A 6 39.46 8.40 3.87
N SER A 7 39.79 9.69 3.77
CA SER A 7 38.99 10.82 4.27
C SER A 7 37.97 11.25 3.21
N PHE A 8 36.71 11.40 3.59
CA PHE A 8 35.66 11.99 2.75
C PHE A 8 35.22 13.33 3.36
N SER A 9 35.33 14.41 2.57
CA SER A 9 35.03 15.78 2.98
C SER A 9 33.59 16.17 2.61
N PHE A 10 32.89 16.82 3.56
CA PHE A 10 31.59 17.46 3.36
C PHE A 10 31.78 18.95 3.01
N SER A 11 31.04 19.45 2.01
CA SER A 11 30.94 20.89 1.73
C SER A 11 29.59 21.42 2.18
N THR A 12 29.60 22.31 3.17
CA THR A 12 28.47 23.13 3.61
C THR A 12 28.46 24.42 2.80
N LEU A 13 27.33 24.78 2.20
CA LEU A 13 27.13 26.09 1.59
C LEU A 13 26.19 26.92 2.47
N THR A 14 26.72 28.00 3.04
CA THR A 14 26.00 28.96 3.87
C THR A 14 25.65 30.24 3.09
N GLN A 15 24.44 30.72 3.34
CA GLN A 15 24.01 32.12 3.52
C GLN A 15 24.14 33.15 2.37
N SER A 16 23.01 33.77 2.02
CA SER A 16 22.92 35.23 1.87
C SER A 16 21.48 35.73 2.03
N SER A 17 21.33 36.79 2.82
CA SER A 17 20.10 37.48 3.16
C SER A 17 20.12 38.87 2.51
N GLN A 18 19.04 39.25 1.81
CA GLN A 18 18.70 40.67 1.64
C GLN A 18 17.18 40.88 1.69
N ARG A 19 16.78 41.76 2.60
CA ARG A 19 15.46 42.41 2.69
C ARG A 19 15.35 43.48 1.61
N LYS A 20 14.15 43.66 1.04
CA LYS A 20 13.56 44.99 0.74
C LYS A 20 12.04 44.86 0.52
N LEU A 21 11.28 45.64 1.30
CA LEU A 21 9.86 45.96 1.12
C LEU A 21 9.71 47.10 0.11
N THR A 22 8.70 47.04 -0.78
CA THR A 22 7.94 48.17 -1.40
C THR A 22 6.73 47.58 -2.16
N THR A 23 5.49 47.68 -1.66
CA THR A 23 4.40 48.62 -2.06
C THR A 23 3.88 48.56 -3.52
N LEU A 24 2.61 48.11 -3.63
CA LEU A 24 1.46 48.58 -4.45
C LEU A 24 1.53 48.80 -5.98
N SER A 25 0.55 48.14 -6.63
CA SER A 25 -0.30 48.57 -7.77
C SER A 25 0.30 48.82 -9.16
N SER A 26 -0.19 48.09 -10.18
CA SER A 26 -1.18 48.59 -11.15
C SER A 26 -1.31 47.68 -12.39
N THR A 27 -2.47 47.79 -13.01
CA THR A 27 -3.07 47.04 -14.11
C THR A 27 -2.34 47.13 -15.46
N ARG A 28 -2.49 46.09 -16.29
CA ARG A 28 -2.81 46.20 -17.73
C ARG A 28 -3.24 44.85 -18.34
N PHE A 29 -4.41 44.89 -18.98
CA PHE A 29 -4.99 43.89 -19.88
C PHE A 29 -4.20 43.80 -21.20
N PHE A 30 -4.22 42.61 -21.82
CA PHE A 30 -4.45 42.37 -23.26
C PHE A 30 -4.89 40.89 -23.43
N GLY A 31 -5.82 40.64 -24.37
CA GLY A 31 -6.69 39.46 -24.42
C GLY A 31 -6.42 38.47 -25.56
N SER A 32 -7.49 37.73 -25.92
CA SER A 32 -7.65 36.70 -26.99
C SER A 32 -7.28 35.27 -26.53
N ASP A 33 -8.08 34.21 -26.69
CA ASP A 33 -9.40 34.02 -27.29
C ASP A 33 -10.11 32.76 -26.72
N SER A 34 -11.39 32.66 -27.01
CA SER A 34 -12.47 31.83 -26.46
C SER A 34 -12.43 30.31 -26.68
N ASP A 35 -13.00 29.55 -25.72
CA ASP A 35 -14.18 28.70 -25.97
C ASP A 35 -14.95 28.43 -24.66
N ALA A 36 -16.09 29.13 -24.52
CA ALA A 36 -16.92 29.14 -23.33
C ALA A 36 -18.22 28.36 -23.57
N VAL A 37 -18.32 27.17 -22.99
CA VAL A 37 -19.58 26.41 -22.85
C VAL A 37 -20.43 27.11 -21.79
N ARG A 38 -21.42 27.90 -22.23
CA ARG A 38 -22.35 28.60 -21.32
C ARG A 38 -23.42 27.62 -20.80
N PHE A 39 -23.29 27.18 -19.56
CA PHE A 39 -24.44 26.68 -18.80
C PHE A 39 -25.20 27.85 -18.16
N ARG A 40 -26.44 28.07 -18.61
CA ARG A 40 -27.36 29.04 -18.02
C ARG A 40 -27.96 28.45 -16.74
N PHE A 41 -27.58 28.96 -15.58
CA PHE A 41 -28.37 28.80 -14.35
C PHE A 41 -29.13 30.10 -14.10
N SER A 42 -30.46 30.05 -14.20
CA SER A 42 -31.33 31.14 -13.80
C SER A 42 -31.61 31.06 -12.30
N ILE A 43 -31.03 31.96 -11.51
CA ILE A 43 -31.44 32.18 -10.12
C ILE A 43 -32.17 33.51 -10.07
N SER A 44 -33.48 33.44 -9.83
CA SER A 44 -34.32 34.61 -9.54
C SER A 44 -34.24 34.88 -8.04
N LEU A 45 -33.78 36.06 -7.65
CA LEU A 45 -33.93 36.56 -6.28
C LEU A 45 -34.39 38.02 -6.31
N ARG A 46 -35.59 38.25 -5.79
CA ARG A 46 -36.14 39.59 -5.53
C ARG A 46 -35.37 40.22 -4.37
N TYR A 47 -34.92 41.46 -4.57
CA TYR A 47 -34.10 42.21 -3.64
C TYR A 47 -34.96 43.24 -2.89
N VAL A 48 -35.14 43.09 -1.57
CA VAL A 48 -35.40 44.21 -0.63
C VAL A 48 -34.87 43.80 0.74
N GLY A 49 -33.99 44.61 1.34
CA GLY A 49 -33.78 44.64 2.80
C GLY A 49 -32.35 44.44 3.29
N VAL A 50 -31.71 45.56 3.62
CA VAL A 50 -30.51 45.80 4.44
C VAL A 50 -30.23 44.75 5.52
N VAL A 51 -29.04 44.12 5.56
CA VAL A 51 -28.30 43.74 6.79
C VAL A 51 -26.79 43.50 6.51
N ARG A 52 -25.94 44.27 7.21
CA ARG A 52 -24.62 43.97 7.83
C ARG A 52 -23.68 42.93 7.15
N THR A 53 -22.56 43.42 6.63
CA THR A 53 -21.46 42.61 6.08
C THR A 53 -20.74 41.80 7.16
N SER A 54 -20.78 40.48 7.07
CA SER A 54 -19.86 39.57 7.75
C SER A 54 -19.02 38.86 6.67
N ASN A 55 -17.69 39.02 6.75
CA ASN A 55 -16.75 38.39 5.84
C ASN A 55 -16.65 36.88 6.16
N PHE A 56 -17.57 36.08 5.63
CA PHE A 56 -17.41 34.63 5.59
C PHE A 56 -16.73 34.23 4.28
N VAL A 57 -15.43 34.00 4.34
CA VAL A 57 -14.70 33.27 3.28
C VAL A 57 -15.19 31.82 3.32
N SER A 58 -16.23 31.53 2.54
CA SER A 58 -16.70 30.16 2.35
C SER A 58 -15.68 29.41 1.51
N LYS A 59 -14.87 28.58 2.15
CA LYS A 59 -14.07 27.55 1.48
C LYS A 59 -15.06 26.53 0.88
N LEU A 60 -15.42 26.71 -0.38
CA LEU A 60 -16.22 25.75 -1.11
C LEU A 60 -15.37 24.49 -1.35
N VAL A 61 -15.52 23.49 -0.49
CA VAL A 61 -14.96 22.16 -0.72
C VAL A 61 -15.93 21.41 -1.63
N VAL A 62 -15.61 21.34 -2.92
CA VAL A 62 -16.33 20.50 -3.87
C VAL A 62 -16.02 19.04 -3.53
N ARG A 63 -17.00 18.32 -3.02
CA ARG A 63 -16.91 16.88 -2.75
C ARG A 63 -17.67 16.14 -3.84
N CYS A 64 -16.97 15.69 -4.88
CA CYS A 64 -17.52 14.76 -5.86
C CYS A 64 -17.65 13.39 -5.17
N SER A 65 -18.88 12.89 -4.99
CA SER A 65 -19.15 11.54 -4.51
C SER A 65 -19.48 10.64 -5.70
N SER A 66 -18.50 9.85 -6.14
CA SER A 66 -18.72 8.67 -7.00
C SER A 66 -19.32 7.55 -6.14
N SER A 67 -20.49 7.03 -6.50
CA SER A 67 -21.10 5.87 -5.84
C SER A 67 -20.53 4.53 -6.33
N VAL A 68 -19.28 4.54 -6.78
CA VAL A 68 -18.45 3.36 -7.02
C VAL A 68 -17.32 3.48 -6.01
N SER A 69 -17.16 2.51 -5.11
CA SER A 69 -16.10 2.57 -4.11
C SER A 69 -14.74 2.50 -4.81
N ASP A 70 -14.12 3.66 -5.03
CA ASP A 70 -12.75 3.75 -5.53
C ASP A 70 -11.83 2.92 -4.60
N PRO A 71 -10.80 2.27 -5.16
CA PRO A 71 -9.83 1.55 -4.34
C PRO A 71 -9.25 2.52 -3.29
N PRO A 72 -9.08 2.06 -2.03
CA PRO A 72 -8.58 2.93 -0.97
C PRO A 72 -7.20 3.46 -1.33
N THR A 73 -6.83 4.61 -0.78
CA THR A 73 -5.48 5.15 -0.97
C THR A 73 -4.49 4.47 -0.03
N VAL A 74 -3.20 4.50 -0.37
CA VAL A 74 -2.12 4.04 0.52
C VAL A 74 -2.21 4.69 1.91
N SER A 75 -2.50 6.00 1.95
CA SER A 75 -2.66 6.75 3.19
C SER A 75 -3.83 6.25 4.04
N GLU A 76 -4.92 5.82 3.39
CA GLU A 76 -6.08 5.24 4.08
C GLU A 76 -5.73 3.87 4.67
N THR A 77 -5.03 3.00 3.95
CA THR A 77 -4.55 1.71 4.49
C THR A 77 -3.60 1.93 5.67
N LYS A 78 -2.63 2.85 5.58
CA LYS A 78 -1.75 3.18 6.71
C LYS A 78 -2.53 3.71 7.91
N LEU A 79 -3.52 4.57 7.68
CA LEU A 79 -4.39 5.07 8.73
C LEU A 79 -5.20 3.95 9.38
N ASN A 80 -5.72 3.00 8.59
CA ASN A 80 -6.45 1.84 9.10
C ASN A 80 -5.58 0.95 9.97
N PHE A 81 -4.32 0.72 9.58
CA PHE A 81 -3.34 0.02 10.42
C PHE A 81 -3.12 0.71 11.77
N LEU A 82 -2.87 2.03 11.77
CA LEU A 82 -2.67 2.80 13.00
C LEU A 82 -3.93 2.89 13.88
N LYS A 83 -5.12 2.80 13.27
CA LYS A 83 -6.39 2.72 14.02
C LYS A 83 -6.57 1.35 14.67
N ALA A 84 -6.18 0.28 13.97
CA ALA A 84 -6.28 -1.10 14.43
C ALA A 84 -5.24 -1.40 15.53
N TYR A 85 -3.99 -0.96 15.38
CA TYR A 85 -2.93 -1.13 16.37
C TYR A 85 -2.50 0.21 16.96
N LYS A 86 -2.91 0.47 18.21
CA LYS A 86 -2.72 1.77 18.89
C LYS A 86 -1.48 1.86 19.77
N ARG A 87 -0.77 0.73 19.98
CA ARG A 87 0.42 0.69 20.83
C ARG A 87 1.64 1.19 20.03
N PRO A 88 2.64 1.79 20.67
CA PRO A 88 3.84 2.23 19.98
C PRO A 88 4.66 1.03 19.49
N ILE A 89 5.04 1.04 18.22
CA ILE A 89 5.94 0.05 17.61
C ILE A 89 7.36 0.64 17.60
N PRO A 90 8.40 -0.09 18.06
CA PRO A 90 9.78 0.37 17.96
C PRO A 90 10.16 0.74 16.52
N SER A 91 10.93 1.81 16.35
CA SER A 91 11.21 2.42 15.04
C SER A 91 11.88 1.49 14.04
N ILE A 92 12.69 0.54 14.52
CA ILE A 92 13.37 -0.47 13.70
C ILE A 92 12.37 -1.35 12.93
N TYR A 93 11.26 -1.75 13.56
CA TYR A 93 10.21 -2.54 12.94
C TYR A 93 9.21 -1.65 12.19
N ASN A 94 8.78 -0.53 12.80
CA ASN A 94 7.74 0.32 12.22
C ASN A 94 8.11 0.85 10.83
N SER A 95 9.38 1.23 10.62
CA SER A 95 9.83 1.74 9.32
C SER A 95 9.61 0.70 8.21
N VAL A 96 10.04 -0.54 8.45
CA VAL A 96 9.91 -1.64 7.48
C VAL A 96 8.46 -2.07 7.32
N LEU A 97 7.68 -2.17 8.41
CA LEU A 97 6.25 -2.49 8.35
C LEU A 97 5.48 -1.49 7.49
N GLN A 98 5.74 -0.19 7.64
CA GLN A 98 5.08 0.85 6.86
C GLN A 98 5.44 0.78 5.37
N GLU A 99 6.66 0.37 5.02
CA GLU A 99 7.06 0.11 3.64
C GLU A 99 6.38 -1.15 3.10
N LEU A 100 6.32 -2.21 3.90
CA LEU A 100 5.65 -3.48 3.57
C LEU A 100 4.17 -3.25 3.25
N ILE A 101 3.48 -2.46 4.09
CA ILE A 101 2.07 -2.06 3.85
C ILE A 101 1.91 -1.38 2.50
N VAL A 102 2.82 -0.46 2.13
CA VAL A 102 2.75 0.25 0.84
C VAL A 102 2.90 -0.73 -0.31
N GLN A 103 3.91 -1.60 -0.24
CA GLN A 103 4.19 -2.57 -1.30
C GLN A 103 3.01 -3.53 -1.49
N GLN A 104 2.47 -4.07 -0.40
CA GLN A 104 1.32 -4.97 -0.48
C GLN A 104 0.05 -4.24 -0.88
N HIS A 105 -0.17 -2.98 -0.48
CA HIS A 105 -1.31 -2.19 -0.94
C HIS A 105 -1.30 -2.04 -2.46
N LEU A 106 -0.18 -1.64 -3.05
CA LEU A 106 -0.05 -1.48 -4.50
C LEU A 106 -0.31 -2.79 -5.25
N MET A 107 0.12 -3.90 -4.65
CA MET A 107 -0.10 -5.24 -5.18
C MET A 107 -1.57 -5.67 -5.05
N ARG A 108 -2.19 -5.48 -3.88
CA ARG A 108 -3.56 -5.86 -3.53
C ARG A 108 -4.63 -5.21 -4.39
N TYR A 109 -4.42 -3.94 -4.75
CA TYR A 109 -5.37 -3.14 -5.53
C TYR A 109 -4.99 -3.07 -7.02
N LYS A 110 -3.99 -3.84 -7.46
CA LYS A 110 -3.72 -4.05 -8.89
C LYS A 110 -4.90 -4.79 -9.53
N LYS A 111 -5.27 -4.44 -10.76
CA LYS A 111 -6.39 -5.08 -11.50
C LYS A 111 -6.24 -6.60 -11.64
N SER A 112 -5.01 -7.07 -11.79
CA SER A 112 -4.67 -8.48 -11.96
C SER A 112 -4.48 -9.23 -10.64
N TYR A 113 -4.72 -8.60 -9.49
CA TYR A 113 -4.55 -9.24 -8.20
C TYR A 113 -5.56 -10.37 -8.00
N ARG A 114 -5.05 -11.53 -7.62
CA ARG A 114 -5.81 -12.66 -7.11
C ARG A 114 -5.03 -13.23 -5.94
N TYR A 115 -5.74 -13.47 -4.84
CA TYR A 115 -5.16 -14.12 -3.67
C TYR A 115 -4.62 -15.50 -4.03
N ASP A 116 -3.50 -15.88 -3.41
CA ASP A 116 -2.76 -17.09 -3.72
C ASP A 116 -2.15 -17.66 -2.42
N PRO A 117 -2.37 -18.94 -2.07
CA PRO A 117 -1.75 -19.55 -0.90
C PRO A 117 -0.22 -19.53 -0.90
N VAL A 118 0.43 -19.58 -2.07
CA VAL A 118 1.89 -19.44 -2.18
C VAL A 118 2.33 -18.01 -1.82
N PHE A 119 1.52 -17.02 -2.21
CA PHE A 119 1.73 -15.64 -1.76
C PHE A 119 1.57 -15.52 -0.25
N ALA A 120 0.52 -16.12 0.33
CA ALA A 120 0.27 -16.07 1.76
C ALA A 120 1.40 -16.70 2.56
N LEU A 121 1.89 -17.88 2.14
CA LEU A 121 3.08 -18.52 2.71
C LEU A 121 4.27 -17.56 2.71
N GLY A 122 4.62 -17.01 1.54
CA GLY A 122 5.78 -16.12 1.46
C GLY A 122 5.62 -14.81 2.24
N PHE A 123 4.41 -14.26 2.34
CA PHE A 123 4.17 -13.10 3.19
C PHE A 123 4.35 -13.44 4.67
N VAL A 124 3.78 -14.55 5.13
CA VAL A 124 3.89 -15.03 6.51
C VAL A 124 5.37 -15.27 6.86
N THR A 125 6.13 -15.94 6.01
CA THR A 125 7.56 -16.20 6.21
C THR A 125 8.36 -14.89 6.32
N VAL A 126 8.13 -13.92 5.42
CA VAL A 126 8.80 -12.61 5.50
C VAL A 126 8.41 -11.85 6.75
N TYR A 127 7.13 -11.88 7.13
CA TYR A 127 6.65 -11.19 8.32
C TYR A 127 7.28 -11.77 9.60
N ASP A 128 7.32 -13.10 9.73
CA ASP A 128 7.85 -13.77 10.91
C ASP A 128 9.35 -13.52 11.05
N GLN A 129 10.11 -13.55 9.94
CA GLN A 129 11.52 -13.15 9.93
C GLN A 129 11.72 -11.67 10.26
N LEU A 130 10.88 -10.79 9.72
CA LEU A 130 10.95 -9.35 10.01
C LEU A 130 10.70 -9.06 11.50
N MET A 131 9.78 -9.80 12.10
CA MET A 131 9.37 -9.62 13.49
C MET A 131 10.13 -10.53 14.46
N GLU A 132 11.21 -11.16 13.99
CA GLU A 132 12.10 -11.95 14.82
C GLU A 132 12.74 -11.04 15.90
N GLY A 133 12.75 -11.55 17.13
CA GLY A 133 13.26 -10.79 18.29
C GLY A 133 12.36 -9.65 18.77
N TYR A 134 11.12 -9.51 18.25
CA TYR A 134 10.17 -8.54 18.79
C TYR A 134 9.87 -8.85 20.27
N PRO A 135 9.80 -7.86 21.19
CA PRO A 135 9.76 -8.13 22.64
C PRO A 135 8.55 -8.90 23.18
N SER A 136 7.41 -8.90 22.48
CA SER A 136 6.18 -9.59 22.88
C SER A 136 5.59 -10.33 21.68
N ASP A 137 5.38 -11.63 21.85
CA ASP A 137 4.75 -12.48 20.84
C ASP A 137 3.28 -12.09 20.62
N GLU A 138 2.59 -11.68 21.69
CA GLU A 138 1.20 -11.22 21.60
C GLU A 138 1.08 -9.94 20.77
N ASP A 139 2.03 -9.02 20.92
CA ASP A 139 2.10 -7.82 20.10
C ASP A 139 2.46 -8.15 18.65
N ARG A 140 3.36 -9.12 18.41
CA ARG A 140 3.68 -9.58 17.05
C ARG A 140 2.42 -10.10 16.35
N ASP A 141 1.61 -10.90 17.02
CA ASP A 141 0.38 -11.44 16.43
C ASP A 141 -0.69 -10.36 16.26
N ALA A 142 -0.82 -9.44 17.22
CA ALA A 142 -1.73 -8.31 17.11
C ALA A 142 -1.37 -7.37 15.96
N ILE A 143 -0.07 -7.12 15.73
CA ILE A 143 0.41 -6.32 14.59
C ILE A 143 0.11 -7.04 13.28
N PHE A 144 0.29 -8.36 13.20
CA PHE A 144 -0.01 -9.16 12.01
C PHE A 144 -1.50 -9.05 11.65
N GLN A 145 -2.38 -9.23 12.63
CA GLN A 145 -3.82 -9.09 12.46
C GLN A 145 -4.19 -7.66 12.02
N ALA A 146 -3.65 -6.64 12.69
CA ALA A 146 -3.91 -5.25 12.32
C ALA A 146 -3.43 -4.91 10.90
N TYR A 147 -2.28 -5.46 10.50
CA TYR A 147 -1.69 -5.28 9.19
C TYR A 147 -2.60 -5.85 8.09
N ILE A 148 -3.00 -7.12 8.20
CA ILE A 148 -3.81 -7.80 7.17
C ILE A 148 -5.22 -7.21 7.12
N ASN A 149 -5.81 -6.90 8.27
CA ASN A 149 -7.11 -6.25 8.36
C ASN A 149 -7.09 -4.84 7.72
N ALA A 150 -5.99 -4.10 7.82
CA ALA A 150 -5.87 -2.78 7.19
C ALA A 150 -5.95 -2.84 5.65
N LEU A 151 -5.57 -3.97 5.06
CA LEU A 151 -5.68 -4.28 3.63
C LEU A 151 -7.04 -4.88 3.23
N LYS A 152 -7.96 -5.04 4.21
CA LYS A 152 -9.27 -5.69 4.05
C LYS A 152 -9.15 -7.16 3.61
N GLU A 153 -8.19 -7.87 4.19
CA GLU A 153 -8.00 -9.31 4.03
C GLU A 153 -8.13 -10.03 5.37
N ASP A 154 -8.14 -11.37 5.35
CA ASP A 154 -8.31 -12.20 6.54
C ASP A 154 -6.96 -12.72 7.07
N PRO A 155 -6.50 -12.29 8.26
CA PRO A 155 -5.26 -12.80 8.84
C PRO A 155 -5.31 -14.30 9.17
N ALA A 156 -6.48 -14.84 9.51
CA ALA A 156 -6.61 -16.25 9.83
C ALA A 156 -6.38 -17.11 8.59
N GLN A 157 -7.00 -16.74 7.46
CA GLN A 157 -6.79 -17.38 6.17
C GLN A 157 -5.30 -17.43 5.79
N TYR A 158 -4.57 -16.32 5.93
CA TYR A 158 -3.13 -16.28 5.62
C TYR A 158 -2.33 -17.32 6.41
N ARG A 159 -2.56 -17.42 7.72
CA ARG A 159 -1.83 -18.35 8.60
C ARG A 159 -2.19 -19.80 8.32
N VAL A 160 -3.48 -20.10 8.13
CA VAL A 160 -3.97 -21.45 7.84
C VAL A 160 -3.46 -21.93 6.48
N ASP A 161 -3.57 -21.11 5.45
CA ASP A 161 -3.12 -21.48 4.10
C ASP A 161 -1.59 -21.65 4.04
N ALA A 162 -0.84 -20.75 4.70
CA ALA A 162 0.61 -20.86 4.81
C ALA A 162 1.02 -22.17 5.51
N GLN A 163 0.46 -22.46 6.68
CA GLN A 163 0.77 -23.67 7.44
C GLN A 163 0.43 -24.93 6.64
N LYS A 164 -0.75 -24.96 6.01
CA LYS A 164 -1.19 -26.09 5.20
C LYS A 164 -0.25 -26.36 4.02
N LEU A 165 0.17 -25.31 3.33
CA LEU A 165 1.05 -25.43 2.18
C LEU A 165 2.44 -25.88 2.61
N GLU A 166 2.95 -25.36 3.73
CA GLU A 166 4.23 -25.75 4.31
C GLU A 166 4.23 -27.22 4.79
N GLU A 167 3.19 -27.65 5.51
CA GLU A 167 3.04 -29.04 5.95
C GLU A 167 2.95 -30.01 4.76
N TRP A 168 2.24 -29.61 3.70
CA TRP A 168 2.20 -30.38 2.47
C TRP A 168 3.58 -30.48 1.82
N ALA A 169 4.33 -29.37 1.74
CA ALA A 169 5.67 -29.33 1.16
C ALA A 169 6.64 -30.23 1.91
N ARG A 170 6.68 -30.15 3.24
CA ARG A 170 7.53 -31.00 4.11
C ARG A 170 7.21 -32.49 3.99
N ALA A 171 5.98 -32.84 3.63
CA ALA A 171 5.55 -34.22 3.43
C ALA A 171 5.91 -34.79 2.04
N GLN A 172 6.41 -33.96 1.11
CA GLN A 172 6.75 -34.38 -0.24
C GLN A 172 8.21 -34.80 -0.40
N ASN A 173 8.44 -35.66 -1.39
CA ASN A 173 9.75 -35.95 -1.95
C ASN A 173 9.83 -35.36 -3.36
N ALA A 174 11.05 -35.23 -3.91
CA ALA A 174 11.25 -34.59 -5.21
C ALA A 174 10.36 -35.18 -6.33
N THR A 175 10.09 -36.49 -6.30
CA THR A 175 9.23 -37.15 -7.28
C THR A 175 7.75 -36.81 -7.09
N SER A 176 7.23 -36.83 -5.85
CA SER A 176 5.84 -36.47 -5.57
C SER A 176 5.55 -34.99 -5.79
N LEU A 177 6.57 -34.14 -5.63
CA LEU A 177 6.50 -32.72 -5.92
C LEU A 177 6.30 -32.42 -7.41
N ILE A 178 6.90 -33.20 -8.30
CA ILE A 178 6.75 -33.03 -9.76
C ILE A 178 5.42 -33.64 -10.25
N GLU A 179 4.95 -34.70 -9.60
CA GLU A 179 3.71 -35.41 -9.95
C GLU A 179 2.44 -34.78 -9.34
N PHE A 180 2.52 -33.62 -8.69
CA PHE A 180 1.38 -32.98 -8.02
C PHE A 180 0.18 -32.77 -8.95
N SER A 181 0.42 -32.52 -10.25
CA SER A 181 -0.62 -32.32 -11.26
C SER A 181 -1.48 -33.58 -11.55
N SER A 182 -1.03 -34.76 -11.10
CA SER A 182 -1.76 -36.02 -11.27
C SER A 182 -2.74 -36.33 -10.12
N ARG A 183 -2.72 -35.54 -9.04
CA ARG A 183 -3.49 -35.76 -7.81
C ARG A 183 -4.52 -34.65 -7.62
N GLU A 184 -5.73 -35.02 -7.21
CA GLU A 184 -6.87 -34.09 -7.06
C GLU A 184 -7.20 -33.83 -5.58
N ARG A 185 -6.17 -33.64 -4.75
CA ARG A 185 -6.31 -33.22 -3.36
C ARG A 185 -6.28 -31.70 -3.27
N GLU A 186 -6.70 -31.15 -2.12
CA GLU A 186 -6.98 -29.72 -2.00
C GLU A 186 -5.77 -28.80 -2.28
N VAL A 187 -4.59 -29.15 -1.75
CA VAL A 187 -3.36 -28.38 -1.99
C VAL A 187 -2.88 -28.57 -3.42
N GLU A 188 -2.88 -29.80 -3.93
CA GLU A 188 -2.50 -30.12 -5.31
C GLU A 188 -3.40 -29.40 -6.34
N GLY A 189 -4.70 -29.34 -6.11
CA GLY A 189 -5.65 -28.61 -6.95
C GLY A 189 -5.41 -27.10 -6.93
N THR A 190 -5.06 -26.54 -5.76
CA THR A 190 -4.67 -25.13 -5.64
C THR A 190 -3.39 -24.86 -6.42
N LEU A 191 -2.35 -25.69 -6.26
CA LEU A 191 -1.10 -25.57 -7.01
C LEU A 191 -1.29 -25.70 -8.51
N LYS A 192 -2.22 -26.56 -8.95
CA LYS A 192 -2.58 -26.72 -10.36
C LYS A 192 -3.24 -25.45 -10.92
N ASP A 193 -4.21 -24.85 -10.22
CA ASP A 193 -4.79 -23.55 -10.61
C ASP A 193 -3.71 -22.46 -10.71
N ILE A 194 -2.76 -22.43 -9.76
CA ILE A 194 -1.64 -21.48 -9.78
C ILE A 194 -0.75 -21.71 -11.00
N ALA A 195 -0.38 -22.96 -11.27
CA ALA A 195 0.47 -23.32 -12.41
C ALA A 195 -0.19 -23.01 -13.76
N GLU A 196 -1.49 -23.30 -13.90
CA GLU A 196 -2.26 -22.96 -15.10
C GLU A 196 -2.35 -21.45 -15.30
N ARG A 197 -2.56 -20.68 -14.22
CA ARG A 197 -2.55 -19.21 -14.28
C ARG A 197 -1.18 -18.64 -14.64
N ALA A 198 -0.12 -19.19 -14.07
CA ALA A 198 1.25 -18.72 -14.29
C ALA A 198 1.80 -19.10 -15.67
N GLY A 199 1.37 -20.26 -16.23
CA GLY A 199 1.78 -20.73 -17.55
C GLY A 199 0.89 -20.27 -18.72
N GLY A 200 -0.29 -19.71 -18.44
CA GLY A 200 -1.20 -19.18 -19.45
C GLY A 200 -0.83 -17.79 -19.98
N ASN A 201 -1.54 -17.35 -21.03
CA ASN A 201 -1.38 -16.00 -21.61
C ASN A 201 -2.09 -14.88 -20.80
N GLY A 202 -2.46 -15.16 -19.55
CA GLY A 202 -3.21 -14.24 -18.69
C GLY A 202 -2.30 -13.33 -17.85
N ASP A 203 -2.91 -12.31 -17.22
CA ASP A 203 -2.19 -11.43 -16.29
C ASP A 203 -1.96 -12.11 -14.94
N PHE A 204 -0.89 -12.90 -14.82
CA PHE A 204 -0.42 -13.41 -13.54
C PHE A 204 0.30 -12.31 -12.73
N SER A 205 -0.14 -12.06 -11.51
CA SER A 205 0.48 -11.07 -10.61
C SER A 205 1.63 -11.67 -9.83
N TYR A 206 2.81 -11.73 -10.45
CA TYR A 206 4.03 -12.07 -9.73
C TYR A 206 4.38 -10.98 -8.70
N SER A 207 4.85 -11.41 -7.52
CA SER A 207 5.31 -10.52 -6.46
C SER A 207 6.51 -11.13 -5.73
N ARG A 208 7.25 -10.30 -4.99
CA ARG A 208 8.35 -10.79 -4.15
C ARG A 208 7.87 -11.82 -3.12
N PHE A 209 6.69 -11.63 -2.54
CA PHE A 209 6.12 -12.58 -1.59
C PHE A 209 5.81 -13.93 -2.25
N PHE A 210 5.28 -13.93 -3.48
CA PHE A 210 5.12 -15.17 -4.24
C PHE A 210 6.46 -15.91 -4.44
N ALA A 211 7.52 -15.17 -4.77
CA ALA A 211 8.85 -15.74 -4.94
C ALA A 211 9.39 -16.37 -3.65
N VAL A 212 9.22 -15.68 -2.53
CA VAL A 212 9.66 -16.19 -1.21
C VAL A 212 8.85 -17.41 -0.81
N GLY A 213 7.52 -17.38 -0.97
CA GLY A 213 6.68 -18.52 -0.63
C GLY A 213 6.96 -19.73 -1.50
N PHE A 214 7.26 -19.52 -2.79
CA PHE A 214 7.69 -20.59 -3.67
C PHE A 214 9.07 -21.15 -3.29
N PHE A 215 10.00 -20.29 -2.86
CA PHE A 215 11.31 -20.74 -2.35
C PHE A 215 11.17 -21.55 -1.06
N ASP A 216 10.36 -21.07 -0.11
CA ASP A 216 10.10 -21.74 1.16
C ASP A 216 9.38 -23.09 0.95
N PHE A 217 8.45 -23.14 0.00
CA PHE A 217 7.79 -24.36 -0.45
C PHE A 217 8.74 -25.41 -1.05
N LEU A 218 9.88 -24.98 -1.63
CA LEU A 218 10.88 -25.87 -2.21
C LEU A 218 12.04 -26.21 -1.27
N SER A 219 12.09 -25.56 -0.09
CA SER A 219 13.17 -25.71 0.90
C SER A 219 12.95 -26.94 1.79
#